data_AF-A0A414HM62-F1
#
_entry.id   AF-A0A414HM62-F1
#
_cell.length_a   1.000
_cell.length_b   1.000
_cell.length_c   1.000
_cell.angle_alpha   90.00
_cell.angle_beta   90.00
_cell.angle_gamma   90.00
#
_symmetry.space_group_name_H-M   'P 1'
#
loop_
_entity.id
_entity.type
_entity.pdbx_description
1 polymer ?
#
loop_
_entity_poly.entity_id
_entity_poly.type
_entity_poly.pdbx_seq_one_letter_code
_entity_poly.pdbx_strand_id
1 'polypeptide(L)'
;MKQKLTRALIDEIRKEMPILSEDENKCVIGGGSLYIIGDHGTITYSGSTPSDKTMIAVGSIEGGNVFYVSGDVSFCSTDNGYRISGSGASKELFEFLANNTDVEWAMYEDSTSGYAFIDTSNQYRSVTVGNYSGYDTFYHNHEYNHVPSDKDLDFSSEGYYDNYYIYHEYSNSYVPF
;
A
#
# COMPACT_ATOMS: atom_id res chain seq x y z
N MET A 1 -12.04 -49.52 -22.19
CA MET A 1 -11.63 -50.01 -20.85
C MET A 1 -12.02 -48.97 -19.82
N LYS A 2 -12.71 -49.34 -18.73
CA LYS A 2 -12.95 -48.44 -17.58
C LYS A 2 -11.73 -48.53 -16.65
N GLN A 3 -11.03 -47.42 -16.43
CA GLN A 3 -9.99 -47.35 -15.40
C GLN A 3 -10.65 -47.56 -14.02
N LYS A 4 -10.14 -48.52 -13.25
CA LYS A 4 -10.54 -48.73 -11.85
C LYS A 4 -9.54 -48.00 -10.96
N LEU A 5 -10.03 -47.12 -10.08
CA LEU A 5 -9.20 -46.52 -9.05
C LEU A 5 -8.78 -47.60 -8.04
N THR A 6 -7.48 -47.81 -7.88
CA THR A 6 -6.88 -48.72 -6.90
C THR A 6 -6.34 -47.93 -5.71
N ARG A 7 -6.50 -48.46 -4.50
CA ARG A 7 -6.02 -47.83 -3.26
C ARG A 7 -4.51 -48.06 -3.15
N ALA A 8 -3.72 -46.99 -3.23
CA ALA A 8 -2.27 -47.03 -2.98
C ALA A 8 -1.96 -46.59 -1.55
N LEU A 9 -0.88 -47.10 -0.96
CA LEU A 9 -0.39 -46.66 0.35
C LEU A 9 0.31 -45.30 0.21
N ILE A 10 0.19 -44.43 1.21
CA ILE A 10 0.82 -43.09 1.20
C ILE A 10 2.33 -43.17 0.93
N ASP A 11 3.00 -44.19 1.46
CA ASP A 11 4.45 -44.38 1.26
C ASP A 11 4.82 -44.81 -0.16
N GLU A 12 3.90 -45.43 -0.90
CA GLU A 12 4.09 -45.75 -2.33
C GLU A 12 3.89 -44.49 -3.18
N ILE A 13 2.86 -43.70 -2.87
CA ILE A 13 2.60 -42.41 -3.52
C ILE A 13 3.79 -41.44 -3.34
N ARG A 14 4.38 -41.39 -2.13
CA ARG A 14 5.54 -40.53 -1.82
C ARG A 14 6.77 -40.81 -2.68
N LYS A 15 6.95 -42.04 -3.17
CA LYS A 15 8.10 -42.40 -4.03
C LYS A 15 7.94 -41.90 -5.47
N GLU A 16 6.70 -41.70 -5.90
CA GLU A 16 6.37 -41.23 -7.25
C GLU A 16 6.08 -39.73 -7.28
N MET A 17 5.84 -39.11 -6.13
CA MET A 17 5.65 -37.67 -6.02
C MET A 17 6.95 -36.91 -6.31
N PRO A 18 6.92 -35.90 -7.19
CA PRO A 18 8.05 -35.01 -7.38
C PRO A 18 8.33 -34.23 -6.10
N ILE A 19 9.62 -34.22 -5.69
CA ILE A 19 10.09 -33.33 -4.63
C ILE A 19 10.34 -31.98 -5.30
N LEU A 20 9.55 -30.99 -4.93
CA LEU A 20 9.71 -29.62 -5.41
C LEU A 20 11.06 -29.07 -4.93
N SER A 21 11.77 -28.38 -5.83
CA SER A 21 12.92 -27.55 -5.46
C SER A 21 12.50 -26.41 -4.52
N GLU A 22 13.46 -25.73 -3.89
CA GLU A 22 13.15 -24.56 -3.06
C GLU A 22 12.39 -23.48 -3.85
N ASP A 23 12.75 -23.26 -5.11
CA ASP A 23 12.11 -22.24 -5.94
C ASP A 23 10.71 -22.66 -6.39
N GLU A 24 10.50 -23.95 -6.68
CA GLU A 24 9.16 -24.49 -6.93
C GLU A 24 8.28 -24.45 -5.67
N ASN A 25 8.85 -24.70 -4.49
CA ASN A 25 8.13 -24.54 -3.23
C ASN A 25 7.72 -23.08 -3.01
N LYS A 26 8.61 -22.11 -3.28
CA LYS A 26 8.27 -20.67 -3.22
C LYS A 26 7.14 -20.30 -4.20
N CYS A 27 7.12 -20.88 -5.39
CA CYS A 27 6.02 -20.72 -6.35
C CYS A 27 4.70 -21.36 -5.87
N VAL A 28 4.76 -22.48 -5.15
CA VAL A 28 3.57 -23.23 -4.67
C VAL A 28 2.95 -22.62 -3.41
N ILE A 29 3.73 -21.91 -2.58
CA ILE A 29 3.24 -21.27 -1.35
C ILE A 29 2.38 -20.02 -1.63
N GLY A 30 2.30 -19.58 -2.90
CA GLY A 30 1.63 -18.32 -3.27
C GLY A 30 2.59 -17.17 -3.01
N GLY A 31 3.16 -16.63 -4.07
CA GLY A 31 3.99 -15.44 -3.97
C GLY A 31 3.17 -14.23 -3.54
N GLY A 32 3.75 -13.39 -2.70
CA GLY A 32 3.24 -12.06 -2.36
C GLY A 32 3.22 -11.15 -3.58
N SER A 33 2.63 -9.97 -3.43
CA SER A 33 2.55 -8.99 -4.52
C SER A 33 3.79 -8.10 -4.58
N LEU A 34 4.18 -7.66 -5.76
CA LEU A 34 5.21 -6.66 -5.97
C LEU A 34 4.59 -5.48 -6.71
N TYR A 35 4.75 -4.28 -6.17
CA TYR A 35 4.42 -3.02 -6.82
C TYR A 35 5.67 -2.14 -6.90
N ILE A 36 5.94 -1.58 -8.08
CA ILE A 36 6.95 -0.54 -8.27
C ILE A 36 6.24 0.76 -8.59
N ILE A 37 6.45 1.75 -7.74
CA ILE A 37 5.89 3.09 -7.84
C ILE A 37 6.97 4.01 -8.41
N GLY A 38 6.66 4.75 -9.46
CA GLY A 38 7.54 5.80 -9.96
C GLY A 38 7.49 7.03 -9.06
N ASP A 39 8.43 7.96 -9.24
CA ASP A 39 8.56 9.15 -8.39
C ASP A 39 7.24 9.96 -8.29
N HIS A 40 6.43 9.97 -9.36
CA HIS A 40 5.12 10.64 -9.42
C HIS A 40 3.95 9.85 -8.78
N GLY A 41 4.23 8.86 -7.94
CA GLY A 41 3.22 8.03 -7.26
C GLY A 41 2.46 7.07 -8.18
N THR A 42 2.87 6.93 -9.45
CA THR A 42 2.22 6.06 -10.43
C THR A 42 2.78 4.64 -10.37
N ILE A 43 1.94 3.63 -10.52
CA ILE A 43 2.42 2.23 -10.62
C ILE A 43 3.08 2.04 -11.99
N THR A 44 4.38 1.76 -11.98
CA THR A 44 5.18 1.48 -13.19
C THR A 44 5.29 -0.01 -13.47
N TYR A 45 5.12 -0.84 -12.45
CA TYR A 45 5.10 -2.29 -12.57
C TYR A 45 4.28 -2.93 -11.45
N SER A 46 3.56 -3.99 -11.78
CA SER A 46 2.94 -4.89 -10.80
C SER A 46 3.20 -6.34 -11.19
N GLY A 47 3.42 -7.19 -10.20
CA GLY A 47 3.68 -8.61 -10.40
C GLY A 47 3.68 -9.39 -9.10
N SER A 48 4.27 -10.59 -9.16
CA SER A 48 4.45 -11.45 -7.99
C SER A 48 5.90 -11.44 -7.52
N THR A 49 6.11 -11.64 -6.23
CA THR A 49 7.43 -11.83 -5.62
C THR A 49 7.54 -13.25 -5.05
N PRO A 50 8.75 -13.86 -4.99
CA PRO A 50 8.99 -15.11 -4.27
C PRO A 50 8.82 -14.99 -2.75
N SER A 51 8.72 -13.78 -2.20
CA SER A 51 8.40 -13.55 -0.79
C SER A 51 6.93 -13.85 -0.52
N ASP A 52 6.61 -14.29 0.69
CA ASP A 52 5.24 -14.38 1.23
C ASP A 52 4.60 -13.01 1.55
N LYS A 53 5.36 -11.92 1.43
CA LYS A 53 4.91 -10.55 1.74
C LYS A 53 4.68 -9.72 0.49
N THR A 54 3.80 -8.74 0.61
CA THR A 54 3.70 -7.69 -0.38
C THR A 54 4.89 -6.73 -0.25
N MET A 55 5.55 -6.48 -1.38
CA MET A 55 6.69 -5.57 -1.52
C MET A 55 6.27 -4.34 -2.32
N ILE A 56 6.60 -3.15 -1.81
CA ILE A 56 6.41 -1.88 -2.51
C ILE A 56 7.80 -1.26 -2.68
N ALA A 57 8.20 -1.01 -3.91
CA ALA A 57 9.44 -0.30 -4.23
C ALA A 57 9.13 1.06 -4.85
N VAL A 58 9.91 2.09 -4.51
CA VAL A 58 9.86 3.38 -5.21
C VAL A 58 11.08 3.53 -6.12
N GLY A 59 10.85 3.80 -7.39
CA GLY A 59 11.86 3.87 -8.46
C GLY A 59 12.29 2.49 -8.97
N SER A 60 12.94 1.68 -8.13
CA SER A 60 13.40 0.34 -8.51
C SER A 60 13.64 -0.58 -7.30
N ILE A 61 13.78 -1.88 -7.53
CA ILE A 61 14.14 -2.84 -6.47
C ILE A 61 15.65 -2.82 -6.18
N GLU A 62 16.49 -2.72 -7.21
CA GLU A 62 17.94 -2.88 -7.08
C GLU A 62 18.66 -1.63 -6.55
N GLY A 63 18.01 -0.47 -6.56
CA GLY A 63 18.59 0.78 -6.06
C GLY A 63 17.60 1.80 -5.52
N GLY A 64 16.32 1.44 -5.43
CA GLY A 64 15.27 2.28 -4.85
C GLY A 64 14.98 1.93 -3.40
N ASN A 65 14.05 2.66 -2.81
CA ASN A 65 13.58 2.39 -1.46
C ASN A 65 12.52 1.29 -1.50
N VAL A 66 12.61 0.30 -0.61
CA VAL A 66 11.72 -0.85 -0.58
C VAL A 66 11.05 -0.97 0.79
N PHE A 67 9.74 -1.13 0.78
CA PHE A 67 8.90 -1.34 1.94
C PHE A 67 8.26 -2.73 1.87
N TYR A 68 8.35 -3.47 2.98
CA TYR A 68 7.67 -4.75 3.15
C TYR A 68 6.40 -4.52 3.95
N VAL A 69 5.26 -4.71 3.28
CA VAL A 69 3.96 -4.46 3.88
C VAL A 69 3.64 -5.52 4.93
N SER A 70 3.18 -5.07 6.10
CA SER A 70 2.61 -5.95 7.12
C SER A 70 1.11 -6.11 6.85
N GLY A 71 0.73 -7.21 6.21
CA GLY A 71 -0.65 -7.47 5.77
C GLY A 71 -0.80 -7.37 4.25
N ASP A 72 -2.05 -7.24 3.81
CA ASP A 72 -2.39 -7.24 2.39
C ASP A 72 -2.74 -5.84 1.92
N VAL A 73 -2.31 -5.50 0.72
CA VAL A 73 -2.71 -4.27 0.03
C VAL A 73 -3.10 -4.54 -1.41
N SER A 74 -4.11 -3.81 -1.87
CA SER A 74 -4.55 -3.74 -3.25
C SER A 74 -4.38 -2.31 -3.75
N PHE A 75 -3.86 -2.18 -4.96
CA PHE A 75 -3.77 -0.92 -5.67
C PHE A 75 -4.87 -0.82 -6.72
N CYS A 76 -5.59 0.28 -6.72
CA CYS A 76 -6.69 0.54 -7.65
C CYS A 76 -6.50 1.92 -8.29
N SER A 77 -6.62 2.01 -9.61
CA SER A 77 -6.79 3.31 -10.27
C SER A 77 -8.12 3.92 -9.85
N THR A 78 -8.11 5.24 -9.65
CA THR A 78 -9.31 6.05 -9.40
C THR A 78 -9.42 7.10 -10.51
N ASP A 79 -10.55 7.80 -10.58
CA ASP A 79 -10.72 8.90 -11.54
C ASP A 79 -9.70 10.03 -11.35
N ASN A 80 -9.10 10.11 -10.15
CA ASN A 80 -8.19 11.18 -9.77
C ASN A 80 -6.76 10.70 -9.52
N GLY A 81 -6.42 9.42 -9.67
CA GLY A 81 -5.07 8.90 -9.42
C GLY A 81 -5.06 7.43 -8.98
N TYR A 82 -4.46 7.13 -7.83
CA TYR A 82 -4.42 5.78 -7.26
C TYR A 82 -4.87 5.73 -5.81
N ARG A 83 -5.41 4.57 -5.44
CA ARG A 83 -5.77 4.17 -4.09
C ARG A 83 -5.05 2.90 -3.69
N ILE A 84 -4.58 2.86 -2.46
CA ILE A 84 -4.04 1.69 -1.76
C ILE A 84 -4.97 1.38 -0.61
N SER A 85 -5.49 0.16 -0.58
CA SER A 85 -6.43 -0.29 0.46
C SER A 85 -6.08 -1.69 0.91
N GLY A 86 -6.52 -2.08 2.10
CA GLY A 86 -6.28 -3.40 2.68
C GLY A 86 -5.74 -3.31 4.10
N SER A 87 -5.53 -4.45 4.73
CA SER A 87 -5.05 -4.50 6.13
C SER A 87 -3.64 -3.94 6.31
N GLY A 88 -2.85 -3.86 5.22
CA GLY A 88 -1.52 -3.27 5.22
C GLY A 88 -1.47 -1.80 4.82
N ALA A 89 -2.61 -1.15 4.55
CA ALA A 89 -2.66 0.30 4.37
C ALA A 89 -2.50 0.96 5.73
N SER A 90 -1.24 1.24 6.10
CA SER A 90 -0.87 1.72 7.43
C SER A 90 -0.18 3.07 7.36
N LYS A 91 -0.05 3.70 8.53
CA LYS A 91 0.66 4.97 8.68
C LYS A 91 2.12 4.86 8.23
N GLU A 92 2.80 3.76 8.53
CA GLU A 92 4.18 3.52 8.10
C GLU A 92 4.30 3.42 6.57
N LEU A 93 3.31 2.81 5.91
CA LEU A 93 3.26 2.77 4.45
C LEU A 93 3.01 4.17 3.89
N PHE A 94 2.09 4.93 4.46
CA PHE A 94 1.84 6.32 4.09
C PHE A 94 3.10 7.18 4.22
N GLU A 95 3.79 7.13 5.36
CA GLU A 95 5.04 7.83 5.61
C GLU A 95 6.13 7.42 4.61
N PHE A 96 6.25 6.12 4.35
CA PHE A 96 7.18 5.62 3.34
C PHE A 96 6.89 6.23 1.97
N LEU A 97 5.64 6.27 1.53
CA LEU A 97 5.28 6.84 0.23
C LEU A 97 5.55 8.35 0.18
N ALA A 98 5.14 9.08 1.21
CA ALA A 98 5.35 10.53 1.33
C ALA A 98 6.83 10.92 1.25
N ASN A 99 7.72 10.18 1.92
CA ASN A 99 9.16 10.50 1.94
C ASN A 99 9.91 10.07 0.68
N ASN A 100 9.31 9.23 -0.17
CA ASN A 100 10.02 8.60 -1.28
C ASN A 100 9.45 8.97 -2.65
N THR A 101 8.40 9.78 -2.71
CA THR A 101 7.78 10.25 -3.95
C THR A 101 7.74 11.78 -4.00
N ASP A 102 7.51 12.38 -5.17
CA ASP A 102 7.42 13.83 -5.36
C ASP A 102 5.98 14.37 -5.37
N VAL A 103 5.02 13.49 -5.05
CA VAL A 103 3.59 13.79 -4.97
C VAL A 103 3.12 13.79 -3.52
N GLU A 104 1.97 14.40 -3.31
CA GLU A 104 1.27 14.27 -2.04
C GLU A 104 0.39 13.02 -2.03
N TRP A 105 0.34 12.42 -0.86
CA TRP A 105 -0.50 11.33 -0.47
C TRP A 105 -1.47 11.83 0.60
N ALA A 106 -2.67 11.29 0.57
CA ALA A 106 -3.66 11.39 1.62
C ALA A 106 -3.83 10.02 2.27
N MET A 107 -4.08 9.99 3.58
CA MET A 107 -4.54 8.80 4.28
C MET A 107 -5.82 9.13 5.03
N TYR A 108 -6.78 8.22 4.95
CA TYR A 108 -8.06 8.31 5.62
C TYR A 108 -8.18 7.14 6.58
N GLU A 109 -8.41 7.43 7.86
CA GLU A 109 -8.40 6.44 8.94
C GLU A 109 -9.72 6.49 9.72
N ASP A 110 -10.27 5.32 10.01
CA ASP A 110 -11.22 5.12 11.11
C ASP A 110 -10.39 4.91 12.39
N SER A 111 -10.28 5.95 13.21
CA SER A 111 -9.46 5.91 14.42
C SER A 111 -9.93 4.86 15.45
N THR A 112 -11.17 4.38 15.34
CA THR A 112 -11.72 3.36 16.23
C THR A 112 -11.24 1.97 15.86
N SER A 113 -11.18 1.66 14.56
CA SER A 113 -10.82 0.32 14.07
C SER A 113 -9.37 0.22 13.58
N GLY A 114 -8.72 1.34 13.28
CA GLY A 114 -7.41 1.41 12.64
C GLY A 114 -7.44 1.03 11.16
N TYR A 115 -8.62 0.88 10.55
CA TYR A 115 -8.72 0.68 9.11
C TYR A 115 -8.43 1.99 8.39
N ALA A 116 -7.55 1.91 7.39
CA ALA A 116 -7.23 3.05 6.56
C ALA A 116 -7.16 2.68 5.07
N PHE A 117 -7.20 3.72 4.24
CA PHE A 117 -6.71 3.65 2.86
C PHE A 117 -5.88 4.90 2.55
N ILE A 118 -5.04 4.77 1.54
CA ILE A 118 -4.08 5.80 1.14
C ILE A 118 -4.36 6.16 -0.32
N ASP A 119 -4.48 7.44 -0.62
CA ASP A 119 -4.75 7.96 -1.96
C ASP A 119 -3.66 8.92 -2.41
N THR A 120 -3.43 9.00 -3.71
CA THR A 120 -2.70 10.11 -4.34
C THR A 120 -3.44 10.55 -5.59
N SER A 121 -3.36 11.85 -5.87
CA SER A 121 -3.83 12.41 -7.14
C SER A 121 -2.85 12.20 -8.30
N ASN A 122 -1.64 11.70 -7.99
CA ASN A 122 -0.46 11.71 -8.87
C ASN A 122 -0.08 13.11 -9.38
N GLN A 123 -0.52 14.16 -8.69
CA GLN A 123 -0.14 15.53 -9.02
C GLN A 123 1.03 15.95 -8.16
N TYR A 124 1.99 16.62 -8.81
CA TYR A 124 3.14 17.18 -8.14
C TYR A 124 2.69 18.12 -7.03
N ARG A 125 3.07 17.80 -5.78
CA ARG A 125 2.80 18.59 -4.57
C ARG A 125 1.35 19.08 -4.45
N SER A 126 0.41 18.17 -4.71
CA SER A 126 -1.02 18.42 -4.52
C SER A 126 -1.75 17.10 -4.32
N VAL A 127 -2.68 17.05 -3.38
CA VAL A 127 -3.61 15.94 -3.23
C VAL A 127 -5.05 16.37 -3.51
N THR A 128 -5.84 15.48 -4.12
CA THR A 128 -7.29 15.67 -4.25
C THR A 128 -7.94 15.05 -3.03
N VAL A 129 -8.61 15.88 -2.24
CA VAL A 129 -9.25 15.41 -1.01
C VAL A 129 -10.70 15.01 -1.29
N GLY A 130 -11.08 13.80 -0.87
CA GLY A 130 -12.46 13.32 -0.91
C GLY A 130 -13.14 13.30 0.47
N ASN A 131 -14.47 13.20 0.45
CA ASN A 131 -15.29 12.91 1.62
C ASN A 131 -15.71 11.44 1.60
N TYR A 132 -15.19 10.65 2.53
CA TYR A 132 -15.42 9.22 2.62
C TYR A 132 -16.09 8.86 3.95
N SER A 133 -17.31 8.33 3.86
CA SER A 133 -18.05 7.86 5.02
C SER A 133 -17.33 6.69 5.70
N GLY A 134 -17.36 6.68 7.04
CA GLY A 134 -16.76 5.63 7.86
C GLY A 134 -15.32 5.90 8.28
N TYR A 135 -14.76 7.06 7.93
CA TYR A 135 -13.45 7.52 8.37
C TYR A 135 -13.62 8.83 9.13
N ASP A 136 -12.84 9.02 10.19
CA ASP A 136 -12.93 10.19 11.09
C ASP A 136 -11.65 11.03 11.09
N THR A 137 -10.56 10.51 10.53
CA THR A 137 -9.25 11.13 10.57
C THR A 137 -8.66 11.21 9.17
N PHE A 138 -8.14 12.39 8.84
CA PHE A 138 -7.48 12.69 7.59
C PHE A 138 -6.03 13.11 7.81
N TYR A 139 -5.15 12.55 7.00
CA TYR A 139 -3.75 12.92 6.92
C TYR A 139 -3.40 13.30 5.49
N HIS A 140 -2.51 14.28 5.31
CA HIS A 140 -1.74 14.43 4.07
C HIS A 140 -0.32 14.92 4.37
N ASN A 141 0.60 14.82 3.42
CA ASN A 141 1.99 15.22 3.63
C ASN A 141 2.31 16.60 3.03
N HIS A 142 3.20 17.33 3.72
CA HIS A 142 3.88 18.50 3.19
C HIS A 142 5.39 18.26 3.22
N GLU A 143 6.08 18.67 2.14
CA GLU A 143 7.54 18.58 2.07
C GLU A 143 8.19 19.64 2.97
N TYR A 144 7.93 20.93 2.72
CA TYR A 144 8.75 22.01 3.27
C TYR A 144 8.18 22.74 4.49
N ASN A 145 6.86 22.72 4.63
CA ASN A 145 6.17 23.57 5.59
C ASN A 145 5.19 22.76 6.41
N HIS A 146 5.38 22.76 7.72
CA HIS A 146 4.46 22.13 8.66
C HIS A 146 3.18 22.96 8.89
N VAL A 147 3.10 24.17 8.32
CA VAL A 147 1.93 25.04 8.43
C VAL A 147 0.91 24.66 7.36
N PRO A 148 -0.38 24.51 7.71
CA PRO A 148 -1.46 24.34 6.74
C PRO A 148 -1.54 25.53 5.78
N SER A 149 -1.77 25.23 4.51
CA SER A 149 -2.13 26.20 3.48
C SER A 149 -3.57 26.67 3.66
N ASP A 150 -3.94 27.77 3.00
CA ASP A 150 -5.33 28.25 2.99
C ASP A 150 -6.31 27.18 2.49
N LYS A 151 -5.88 26.33 1.53
CA LYS A 151 -6.72 25.22 1.03
C LYS A 151 -6.95 24.14 2.09
N ASP A 152 -5.95 23.90 2.94
CA ASP A 152 -6.06 22.92 4.01
C ASP A 152 -7.09 23.40 5.05
N LEU A 153 -7.04 24.70 5.39
CA LEU A 153 -7.99 25.33 6.30
C LEU A 153 -9.40 25.43 5.71
N ASP A 154 -9.52 25.76 4.42
CA ASP A 154 -10.80 25.76 3.71
C ASP A 154 -11.42 24.36 3.75
N PHE A 155 -10.63 23.31 3.47
CA PHE A 155 -11.08 21.93 3.51
C PHE A 155 -11.48 21.48 4.92
N SER A 156 -10.65 21.73 5.94
CA SER A 156 -10.99 21.33 7.31
C SER A 156 -12.24 22.03 7.83
N SER A 157 -12.52 23.24 7.34
CA SER A 157 -13.76 23.96 7.65
C SER A 157 -15.03 23.32 7.06
N GLU A 158 -14.91 22.44 6.05
CA GLU A 158 -16.04 21.66 5.52
C GLU A 158 -16.55 20.60 6.51
N GLY A 159 -15.71 20.22 7.49
CA GLY A 159 -16.11 19.35 8.60
C GLY A 159 -16.43 17.91 8.21
N TYR A 160 -15.75 17.37 7.19
CA TYR A 160 -15.93 15.98 6.75
C TYR A 160 -15.32 14.95 7.72
N TYR A 161 -14.25 15.35 8.39
CA TYR A 161 -13.51 14.55 9.36
C TYR A 161 -13.45 15.28 10.70
N ASP A 162 -13.26 14.52 11.77
CA ASP A 162 -13.11 15.05 13.13
C ASP A 162 -11.66 15.48 13.40
N ASN A 163 -10.69 14.82 12.75
CA ASN A 163 -9.27 15.07 12.95
C ASN A 163 -8.54 15.30 11.62
N TYR A 164 -7.68 16.32 11.58
CA TYR A 164 -6.85 16.66 10.42
C TYR A 164 -5.39 16.78 10.83
N TYR A 165 -4.49 16.19 10.05
CA TYR A 165 -3.06 16.19 10.33
C TYR A 165 -2.22 16.38 9.07
N ILE A 166 -1.22 17.25 9.17
CA ILE A 166 -0.14 17.33 8.17
C ILE A 166 1.02 16.48 8.66
N TYR A 167 1.44 15.53 7.84
CA TYR A 167 2.71 14.84 7.99
C TYR A 167 3.83 15.66 7.35
N HIS A 168 4.77 16.12 8.16
CA HIS A 168 5.91 16.88 7.69
C HIS A 168 7.10 15.95 7.43
N GLU A 169 7.46 15.78 6.16
CA GLU A 169 8.46 14.80 5.67
C GLU A 169 9.82 15.00 6.36
N TYR A 170 10.36 16.23 6.39
CA TYR A 170 11.70 16.48 6.94
C TYR A 170 11.84 16.22 8.45
N SER A 171 10.79 16.50 9.23
CA SER A 171 10.83 16.30 10.69
C SER A 171 10.22 14.99 11.13
N ASN A 172 9.67 14.21 10.20
CA ASN A 172 8.97 12.96 10.45
C ASN A 172 7.94 13.10 11.59
N SER A 173 7.07 14.11 11.49
CA SER A 173 6.15 14.49 12.56
C SER A 173 4.78 14.90 12.03
N TYR A 174 3.74 14.69 12.84
CA TYR A 174 2.38 15.10 12.55
C TYR A 174 2.05 16.41 13.25
N VAL A 175 1.43 17.34 12.51
CA VAL A 175 0.93 18.61 13.03
C VAL A 175 -0.58 18.65 12.84
N PRO A 176 -1.37 18.77 13.92
CA PRO A 176 -2.82 18.94 13.80
C PRO A 176 -3.15 20.34 13.27
N PHE A 177 -4.24 20.46 12.51
CA PHE A 177 -4.73 21.74 11.99
C PHE A 177 -6.26 21.80 11.92
#